data_AF-A0A1H1PDY1-F1
#
_entry.id   AF-A0A1H1PDY1-F1
#
_cell.length_a   1.000
_cell.length_b   1.000
_cell.length_c   1.000
_cell.angle_alpha   90.00
_cell.angle_beta   90.00
_cell.angle_gamma   90.00
#
_symmetry.space_group_name_H-M   'P 1'
#
loop_
_entity.id
_entity.type
_entity.pdbx_description
1 polymer ?
#
loop_
_entity_poly.entity_id
_entity_poly.type
_entity_poly.pdbx_seq_one_letter_code
_entity_poly.pdbx_strand_id
1 'polypeptide(L)'
;MSISISLADIATAKKMAKQSKAMLPHLTYNQRLNEAAKDFFKLRNYHELVQLRGATIMSHVKICDSIGSCAYCGFTFAPDLHEDVSLHQEHHDQYEAAVTALGYKPDLHREREQMKSDGYSAAYSGKTIEDRVEGALAAMKGQFDRSLEYAIHGEYWKEHPSFGSFVAMMSNHYYHFADDTKAELARRFGVIHGEIGEERAYWRPQR
;
A
#
# COMPACT_ATOMS: atom_id res chain seq x y z
N MET A 1 25.44 0.14 -10.94
CA MET A 1 24.28 -0.13 -10.07
C MET A 1 23.49 1.17 -9.98
N SER A 2 22.22 1.17 -10.36
CA SER A 2 21.36 2.35 -10.14
C SER A 2 21.11 2.47 -8.63
N ILE A 3 21.41 3.61 -8.03
CA ILE A 3 21.12 3.86 -6.62
C ILE A 3 19.60 4.07 -6.50
N SER A 4 18.95 3.26 -5.67
CA SER A 4 17.52 3.40 -5.35
C SER A 4 17.39 4.12 -4.01
N ILE A 5 16.61 5.21 -3.96
CA ILE A 5 16.38 6.00 -2.76
C ILE A 5 14.91 5.82 -2.32
N SER A 6 14.74 5.28 -1.11
CA SER A 6 13.46 5.08 -0.46
C SER A 6 12.98 6.34 0.27
N LEU A 7 11.72 6.36 0.69
CA LEU A 7 11.19 7.38 1.60
C LEU A 7 11.92 7.34 2.96
N ALA A 8 12.31 6.15 3.41
CA ALA A 8 13.06 5.97 4.66
C ALA A 8 14.46 6.61 4.59
N ASP A 9 15.10 6.60 3.42
CA ASP A 9 16.39 7.27 3.20
C ASP A 9 16.25 8.79 3.32
N ILE A 10 15.19 9.36 2.73
CA ILE A 10 14.84 10.78 2.88
C ILE A 10 14.61 11.13 4.36
N ALA A 11 13.85 10.31 5.08
CA ALA A 11 13.60 10.51 6.51
C ALA A 11 14.89 10.40 7.33
N THR A 12 15.78 9.48 6.97
CA THR A 12 17.09 9.28 7.61
C THR A 12 17.97 10.50 7.43
N ALA A 13 18.10 11.03 6.20
CA ALA A 13 18.85 12.26 5.94
C ALA A 13 18.33 13.44 6.79
N LYS A 14 17.00 13.61 6.86
CA LYS A 14 16.36 14.64 7.70
C LYS A 14 16.65 14.42 9.20
N LYS A 15 16.60 13.19 9.68
CA LYS A 15 16.91 12.84 11.08
C LYS A 15 18.36 13.15 11.42
N MET A 16 19.31 12.75 10.57
CA MET A 16 20.74 13.02 10.76
C MET A 16 21.04 14.51 10.76
N ALA A 17 20.44 15.28 9.84
CA ALA A 17 20.59 16.73 9.80
C ALA A 17 20.03 17.45 11.05
N LYS A 18 19.01 16.89 11.70
CA LYS A 18 18.50 17.39 12.99
C LYS A 18 19.48 17.06 14.13
N GLN A 19 20.00 15.83 14.16
CA GLN A 19 20.92 15.36 15.19
C GLN A 19 22.28 16.07 15.14
N SER A 20 22.75 16.44 13.94
CA SER A 20 24.02 17.14 13.77
C SER A 20 24.00 18.60 14.22
N LYS A 21 22.86 19.16 14.67
CA LYS A 21 22.77 20.52 15.22
C LYS A 21 23.75 20.76 16.38
N ALA A 22 23.96 19.76 17.24
CA ALA A 22 24.88 19.87 18.37
C ALA A 22 26.35 19.95 17.92
N MET A 23 26.72 19.20 16.88
CA MET A 23 28.09 19.11 16.35
C MET A 23 28.41 20.21 15.33
N LEU A 24 27.40 20.67 14.59
CA LEU A 24 27.49 21.67 13.53
C LEU A 24 26.48 22.81 13.79
N PRO A 25 26.63 23.55 14.91
CA PRO A 25 25.67 24.60 15.29
C PRO A 25 25.73 25.82 14.37
N HIS A 26 26.87 26.06 13.72
CA HIS A 26 27.10 27.17 12.80
C HIS A 26 26.46 26.97 11.43
N LEU A 27 26.05 25.75 11.09
CA LEU A 27 25.37 25.45 9.84
C LEU A 27 23.86 25.71 9.95
N THR A 28 23.23 26.11 8.85
CA THR A 28 21.77 26.08 8.70
C THR A 28 21.27 24.63 8.59
N TYR A 29 19.96 24.41 8.74
CA TYR A 29 19.39 23.06 8.54
C TYR A 29 19.62 22.53 7.12
N ASN A 30 19.51 23.38 6.09
CA ASN A 30 19.76 22.99 4.71
C ASN A 30 21.23 22.61 4.46
N GLN A 31 22.17 23.32 5.09
CA GLN A 31 23.58 22.93 5.03
C GLN A 31 23.81 21.59 5.75
N ARG A 32 23.18 21.37 6.92
CA ARG A 32 23.24 20.06 7.60
C ARG A 32 22.61 18.93 6.79
N LEU A 33 21.58 19.18 5.99
CA LEU A 33 21.02 18.21 5.05
C LEU A 33 22.04 17.84 3.95
N ASN A 34 22.78 18.82 3.44
CA ASN A 34 23.83 18.57 2.46
C ASN A 34 24.97 17.73 3.05
N GLU A 35 25.40 18.03 4.27
CA GLU A 35 26.40 17.20 4.97
C GLU A 35 25.87 15.78 5.24
N ALA A 36 24.61 15.64 5.67
CA ALA A 36 24.00 14.32 5.84
C ALA A 36 23.95 13.50 4.53
N ALA A 37 23.65 14.14 3.39
CA ALA A 37 23.66 13.48 2.09
C ALA A 37 25.08 13.02 1.68
N LYS A 38 26.10 13.82 1.95
CA LYS A 38 27.51 13.46 1.70
C LYS A 38 27.98 12.31 2.58
N ASP A 39 27.75 12.42 3.88
CA ASP A 39 28.31 11.50 4.86
C ASP A 39 27.67 10.13 4.79
N PHE A 40 26.34 10.08 4.72
CA PHE A 40 25.58 8.84 4.84
C PHE A 40 25.22 8.21 3.48
N PHE A 41 25.06 9.02 2.43
CA PHE A 41 24.62 8.54 1.11
C PHE A 41 25.69 8.68 0.03
N LYS A 42 26.84 9.30 0.34
CA LYS A 42 27.94 9.56 -0.60
C LYS A 42 27.52 10.39 -1.82
N LEU A 43 26.57 11.30 -1.63
CA LEU A 43 26.05 12.21 -2.65
C LEU A 43 26.62 13.63 -2.47
N ARG A 44 26.56 14.47 -3.49
CA ARG A 44 27.10 15.84 -3.47
C ARG A 44 26.34 16.74 -2.50
N ASN A 45 25.02 16.57 -2.41
CA ASN A 45 24.12 17.39 -1.60
C ASN A 45 22.74 16.73 -1.46
N TYR A 46 21.86 17.34 -0.68
CA TYR A 46 20.51 16.84 -0.46
C TYR A 46 19.61 16.94 -1.69
N HIS A 47 19.85 17.90 -2.59
CA HIS A 47 19.11 18.01 -3.84
C HIS A 47 19.32 16.79 -4.75
N GLU A 48 20.56 16.28 -4.84
CA GLU A 48 20.86 15.03 -5.56
C GLU A 48 20.15 13.83 -4.95
N LEU A 49 20.04 13.75 -3.63
CA LEU A 49 19.26 12.70 -2.95
C LEU A 49 17.78 12.74 -3.36
N VAL A 50 17.18 13.95 -3.39
CA VAL A 50 15.79 14.14 -3.82
C VAL A 50 15.60 13.82 -5.31
N GLN A 51 16.55 14.18 -6.17
CA GLN A 51 16.52 13.81 -7.59
C GLN A 51 16.56 12.30 -7.79
N LEU A 52 17.43 11.59 -7.06
CA LEU A 52 17.50 10.13 -7.12
C LEU A 52 16.23 9.47 -6.57
N ARG A 53 15.60 10.07 -5.56
CA ARG A 53 14.27 9.63 -5.08
C ARG A 53 13.21 9.77 -6.19
N GLY A 54 13.14 10.93 -6.84
CA GLY A 54 12.24 11.15 -7.98
C GLY A 54 12.48 10.13 -9.10
N ALA A 55 13.73 9.88 -9.45
CA ALA A 55 14.10 8.86 -10.43
C ALA A 55 13.71 7.43 -9.99
N THR A 56 13.85 7.12 -8.70
CA THR A 56 13.44 5.84 -8.11
C THR A 56 11.93 5.64 -8.25
N ILE A 57 11.13 6.64 -7.86
CA ILE A 57 9.66 6.63 -8.02
C ILE A 57 9.29 6.43 -9.50
N MET A 58 9.91 7.19 -10.41
CA MET A 58 9.63 7.11 -11.84
C MET A 58 10.08 5.79 -12.48
N SER A 59 11.03 5.07 -11.88
CA SER A 59 11.44 3.74 -12.36
C SER A 59 10.33 2.69 -12.28
N HIS A 60 9.30 2.95 -11.46
CA HIS A 60 8.11 2.11 -11.37
C HIS A 60 7.04 2.43 -12.42
N VAL A 61 7.21 3.51 -13.18
CA VAL A 61 6.18 4.01 -14.10
C VAL A 61 6.36 3.44 -15.50
N LYS A 62 5.26 2.92 -16.06
CA LYS A 62 5.15 2.59 -17.48
C LYS A 62 4.27 3.64 -18.16
N ILE A 63 4.69 4.12 -19.32
CA ILE A 63 3.94 5.12 -20.11
C ILE A 63 3.30 4.42 -21.30
N CYS A 64 2.00 4.62 -21.50
CA CYS A 64 1.24 4.15 -22.65
C CYS A 64 0.30 5.27 -23.10
N ASP A 65 0.39 5.72 -24.35
CA ASP A 65 -0.48 6.75 -24.94
C ASP A 65 -0.71 8.00 -24.06
N SER A 66 0.39 8.55 -23.50
CA SER A 66 0.38 9.74 -22.62
C SER A 66 -0.20 9.50 -21.22
N ILE A 67 -0.45 8.25 -20.82
CA ILE A 67 -0.83 7.88 -19.46
C ILE A 67 0.33 7.14 -18.80
N GLY A 68 0.83 7.71 -17.72
CA GLY A 68 1.77 7.05 -16.81
C GLY A 68 1.00 6.16 -15.83
N SER A 69 1.45 4.92 -15.64
CA SER A 69 0.91 3.97 -14.66
C SER A 69 2.03 3.45 -13.77
N CYS A 70 1.93 3.68 -12.46
CA CYS A 70 2.92 3.24 -11.50
C CYS A 70 2.68 1.79 -11.05
N ALA A 71 3.62 0.90 -11.34
CA ALA A 71 3.54 -0.51 -10.93
C ALA A 71 3.79 -0.74 -9.43
N TYR A 72 4.16 0.29 -8.68
CA TYR A 72 4.35 0.20 -7.22
C TYR A 72 3.09 0.60 -6.45
N CYS A 73 2.55 1.80 -6.72
CA CYS A 73 1.41 2.37 -5.99
C CYS A 73 0.09 2.35 -6.78
N GLY A 74 0.07 1.85 -8.02
CA GLY A 74 -1.13 1.76 -8.85
C GLY A 74 -1.65 3.09 -9.42
N PHE A 75 -1.04 4.22 -9.06
CA PHE A 75 -1.50 5.54 -9.49
C PHE A 75 -1.32 5.75 -11.00
N THR A 76 -2.36 6.29 -11.65
CA THR A 76 -2.33 6.67 -13.06
C THR A 76 -2.41 8.19 -13.20
N PHE A 77 -1.57 8.77 -14.04
CA PHE A 77 -1.39 10.23 -14.14
C PHE A 77 -0.90 10.64 -15.53
N ALA A 78 -1.05 11.90 -15.90
CA ALA A 78 -0.45 12.45 -17.11
C ALA A 78 1.02 12.80 -16.83
N PRO A 79 2.01 12.12 -17.43
CA PRO A 79 3.43 12.34 -17.14
C PRO A 79 3.95 13.68 -17.65
N ASP A 80 3.23 14.31 -18.58
CA ASP A 80 3.58 15.61 -19.16
C ASP A 80 3.04 16.80 -18.36
N LEU A 81 2.20 16.54 -17.33
CA LEU A 81 1.66 17.58 -16.44
C LEU A 81 2.42 17.55 -15.11
N HIS A 82 3.02 18.69 -14.74
CA HIS A 82 3.80 18.79 -13.51
C HIS A 82 2.93 18.54 -12.26
N GLU A 83 1.70 19.05 -12.22
CA GLU A 83 0.79 18.82 -11.09
C GLU A 83 0.55 17.32 -10.87
N ASP A 84 0.29 16.58 -11.95
CA ASP A 84 0.06 15.13 -11.94
C ASP A 84 1.28 14.33 -11.48
N VAL A 85 2.48 14.72 -11.93
CA VAL A 85 3.73 14.11 -11.46
C VAL A 85 3.93 14.34 -9.96
N SER A 86 3.55 15.51 -9.46
CA SER A 86 3.65 15.85 -8.03
C SER A 86 2.66 15.04 -7.19
N LEU A 87 1.41 14.91 -7.68
CA LEU A 87 0.39 14.07 -7.06
C LEU A 87 0.82 12.59 -7.03
N HIS A 88 1.43 12.10 -8.10
CA HIS A 88 2.00 10.75 -8.12
C HIS A 88 3.07 10.58 -7.03
N GLN A 89 3.99 11.53 -6.87
CA GLN A 89 5.04 11.44 -5.86
C GLN A 89 4.44 11.41 -4.43
N GLU A 90 3.47 12.28 -4.14
CA GLU A 90 2.77 12.30 -2.85
C GLU A 90 2.06 10.98 -2.58
N HIS A 91 1.30 10.49 -3.56
CA HIS A 91 0.57 9.23 -3.47
C HIS A 91 1.53 8.04 -3.29
N HIS A 92 2.66 8.05 -3.98
CA HIS A 92 3.69 7.03 -3.86
C HIS A 92 4.32 7.03 -2.47
N ASP A 93 4.65 8.21 -1.92
CA ASP A 93 5.21 8.34 -0.58
C ASP A 93 4.22 7.87 0.50
N GLN A 94 2.93 8.23 0.39
CA GLN A 94 1.88 7.73 1.29
C GLN A 94 1.78 6.20 1.24
N TYR A 95 1.81 5.63 0.03
CA TYR A 95 1.75 4.19 -0.17
C TYR A 95 2.97 3.47 0.41
N GLU A 96 4.18 3.94 0.11
CA GLU A 96 5.42 3.38 0.64
C GLU A 96 5.47 3.46 2.18
N ALA A 97 5.03 4.58 2.76
CA ALA A 97 4.96 4.73 4.22
C ALA A 97 4.03 3.68 4.86
N ALA A 98 2.84 3.47 4.29
CA ALA A 98 1.89 2.48 4.78
C ALA A 98 2.44 1.05 4.63
N VAL A 99 2.95 0.71 3.45
CA VAL A 99 3.53 -0.63 3.17
C VAL A 99 4.69 -0.93 4.11
N THR A 100 5.57 0.04 4.35
CA THR A 100 6.71 -0.10 5.27
C THR A 100 6.23 -0.33 6.70
N ALA A 101 5.23 0.43 7.16
CA ALA A 101 4.72 0.31 8.52
C ALA A 101 3.92 -0.97 8.77
N LEU A 102 3.16 -1.43 7.76
CA LEU A 102 2.35 -2.64 7.85
C LEU A 102 3.14 -3.92 7.60
N GLY A 103 4.31 -3.83 6.95
CA GLY A 103 5.03 -5.00 6.45
C GLY A 103 4.25 -5.78 5.39
N TYR A 104 3.27 -5.12 4.75
CA TYR A 104 2.33 -5.73 3.82
C TYR A 104 2.05 -4.79 2.65
N LYS A 105 2.16 -5.31 1.42
CA LYS A 105 1.83 -4.58 0.19
C LYS A 105 0.51 -5.11 -0.38
N PRO A 106 -0.55 -4.30 -0.46
CA PRO A 106 -1.75 -4.67 -1.22
C PRO A 106 -1.39 -4.97 -2.68
N ASP A 107 -2.04 -5.97 -3.25
CA ASP A 107 -2.01 -6.19 -4.69
C ASP A 107 -2.71 -5.04 -5.44
N LEU A 108 -2.30 -4.78 -6.68
CA LEU A 108 -2.88 -3.73 -7.51
C LEU A 108 -4.12 -4.26 -8.25
N HIS A 109 -4.86 -3.36 -8.91
CA HIS A 109 -6.19 -3.66 -9.46
C HIS A 109 -6.24 -4.96 -10.28
N ARG A 110 -5.29 -5.13 -11.22
CA ARG A 110 -5.26 -6.30 -12.10
C ARG A 110 -5.06 -7.59 -11.33
N GLU A 111 -4.06 -7.63 -10.46
CA GLU A 111 -3.72 -8.79 -9.64
C GLU A 111 -4.85 -9.15 -8.68
N ARG A 112 -5.48 -8.13 -8.07
CA ARG A 112 -6.65 -8.30 -7.18
C ARG A 112 -7.86 -8.88 -7.90
N GLU A 113 -8.21 -8.36 -9.07
CA GLU A 113 -9.36 -8.87 -9.83
C GLU A 113 -9.14 -10.30 -10.32
N GLN A 114 -7.90 -10.64 -10.70
CA GLN A 114 -7.54 -12.02 -11.01
C GLN A 114 -7.67 -12.92 -9.78
N MET A 115 -7.10 -12.53 -8.64
CA MET A 115 -7.19 -13.28 -7.38
C MET A 115 -8.63 -13.49 -6.93
N LYS A 116 -9.49 -12.47 -7.09
CA LYS A 116 -10.93 -12.58 -6.79
C LYS A 116 -11.60 -13.59 -7.70
N SER A 117 -11.37 -13.51 -9.01
CA SER A 117 -11.94 -14.43 -9.99
C SER A 117 -11.54 -15.88 -9.68
N ASP A 118 -10.25 -16.13 -9.49
CA ASP A 118 -9.72 -17.46 -9.20
C ASP A 118 -10.22 -17.98 -7.85
N GLY A 119 -10.24 -17.10 -6.84
CA GLY A 119 -10.75 -17.41 -5.50
C GLY A 119 -12.23 -17.80 -5.52
N TYR A 120 -13.08 -17.05 -6.22
CA TYR A 120 -14.49 -17.42 -6.37
C TYR A 120 -14.66 -18.75 -7.10
N SER A 121 -13.89 -18.98 -8.16
CA SER A 121 -13.91 -20.26 -8.89
C SER A 121 -13.53 -21.44 -7.98
N ALA A 122 -12.47 -21.31 -7.18
CA ALA A 122 -12.04 -22.32 -6.22
C ALA A 122 -13.05 -22.51 -5.06
N ALA A 123 -13.63 -21.42 -4.57
CA ALA A 123 -14.66 -21.45 -3.51
C ALA A 123 -15.91 -22.22 -3.95
N TYR A 124 -16.23 -22.20 -5.24
CA TYR A 124 -17.39 -22.87 -5.82
C TYR A 124 -17.09 -24.32 -6.27
N SER A 125 -15.93 -24.54 -6.89
CA SER A 125 -15.59 -25.81 -7.55
C SER A 125 -14.64 -26.71 -6.76
N GLY A 126 -14.14 -26.24 -5.61
CA GLY A 126 -13.24 -26.99 -4.74
C GLY A 126 -13.83 -28.33 -4.29
N LYS A 127 -13.00 -29.38 -4.27
CA LYS A 127 -13.45 -30.75 -3.98
C LYS A 127 -13.58 -31.01 -2.50
N THR A 128 -12.74 -30.35 -1.70
CA THR A 128 -12.76 -30.43 -0.23
C THR A 128 -13.36 -29.17 0.38
N ILE A 129 -13.64 -29.20 1.67
CA ILE A 129 -14.01 -27.99 2.41
C ILE A 129 -12.82 -27.03 2.51
N GLU A 130 -11.61 -27.55 2.72
CA GLU A 130 -10.37 -26.77 2.71
C GLU A 130 -10.15 -26.02 1.40
N ASP A 131 -10.28 -26.67 0.24
CA ASP A 131 -10.12 -26.01 -1.07
C ASP A 131 -11.08 -24.82 -1.21
N ARG A 132 -12.33 -25.02 -0.77
CA ARG A 132 -13.37 -24.00 -0.86
C ARG A 132 -13.11 -22.84 0.11
N VAL A 133 -12.61 -23.14 1.31
CA VAL A 133 -12.20 -22.12 2.29
C VAL A 133 -11.00 -21.33 1.78
N GLU A 134 -9.99 -21.99 1.21
CA GLU A 134 -8.83 -21.31 0.61
C GLU A 134 -9.25 -20.41 -0.54
N GLY A 135 -10.13 -20.88 -1.43
CA GLY A 135 -10.72 -20.06 -2.49
C GLY A 135 -11.46 -18.83 -1.95
N ALA A 136 -12.30 -19.02 -0.93
CA ALA A 136 -13.03 -17.92 -0.30
C ALA A 136 -12.08 -16.89 0.34
N LEU A 137 -11.01 -17.34 1.00
CA LEU A 137 -9.98 -16.47 1.56
C LEU A 137 -9.22 -15.70 0.48
N ALA A 138 -8.90 -16.32 -0.65
CA ALA A 138 -8.31 -15.62 -1.80
C ALA A 138 -9.24 -14.52 -2.34
N ALA A 139 -10.54 -14.81 -2.49
CA ALA A 139 -11.51 -13.81 -2.92
C ALA A 139 -11.64 -12.65 -1.94
N MET A 140 -11.68 -12.93 -0.63
CA MET A 140 -11.70 -11.90 0.40
C MET A 140 -10.39 -11.12 0.48
N LYS A 141 -9.26 -11.75 0.15
CA LYS A 141 -7.95 -11.09 0.14
C LYS A 141 -7.88 -9.98 -0.91
N GLY A 142 -8.39 -10.23 -2.13
CA GLY A 142 -8.49 -9.18 -3.13
C GLY A 142 -9.42 -8.03 -2.72
N GLN A 143 -10.48 -8.31 -1.96
CA GLN A 143 -11.34 -7.25 -1.39
C GLN A 143 -10.65 -6.49 -0.25
N PHE A 144 -9.93 -7.20 0.63
CA PHE A 144 -9.12 -6.62 1.68
C PHE A 144 -8.07 -5.67 1.11
N ASP A 145 -7.35 -6.07 0.07
CA ASP A 145 -6.32 -5.25 -0.57
C ASP A 145 -6.92 -4.00 -1.23
N ARG A 146 -8.11 -4.13 -1.82
CA ARG A 146 -8.87 -2.97 -2.33
C ARG A 146 -9.30 -2.02 -1.21
N SER A 147 -9.79 -2.57 -0.09
CA SER A 147 -10.16 -1.80 1.09
C SER A 147 -8.95 -1.08 1.70
N LEU A 148 -7.82 -1.77 1.81
CA LEU A 148 -6.59 -1.24 2.39
C LEU A 148 -5.95 -0.17 1.49
N GLU A 149 -5.87 -0.38 0.17
CA GLU A 149 -5.42 0.66 -0.77
C GLU A 149 -6.26 1.94 -0.61
N TYR A 150 -7.60 1.80 -0.56
CA TYR A 150 -8.48 2.94 -0.34
C TYR A 150 -8.23 3.64 1.02
N ALA A 151 -7.95 2.87 2.07
CA ALA A 151 -7.60 3.41 3.39
C ALA A 151 -6.24 4.11 3.42
N ILE A 152 -5.28 3.64 2.61
CA ILE A 152 -3.97 4.29 2.45
C ILE A 152 -4.16 5.70 1.88
N HIS A 153 -4.94 5.81 0.81
CA HIS A 153 -5.21 7.10 0.16
C HIS A 153 -6.17 7.99 0.95
N GLY A 154 -7.00 7.39 1.81
CA GLY A 154 -7.83 8.12 2.77
C GLY A 154 -7.11 8.51 4.05
N GLU A 155 -5.81 8.19 4.21
CA GLU A 155 -4.98 8.46 5.39
C GLU A 155 -5.44 7.80 6.71
N TYR A 156 -6.31 6.80 6.64
CA TYR A 156 -6.84 6.08 7.82
C TYR A 156 -6.38 4.61 7.91
N TRP A 157 -5.40 4.21 7.10
CA TRP A 157 -4.87 2.85 7.05
C TRP A 157 -4.36 2.30 8.40
N LYS A 158 -3.97 3.18 9.34
CA LYS A 158 -3.52 2.77 10.68
C LYS A 158 -4.63 2.13 11.52
N GLU A 159 -5.88 2.44 11.20
CA GLU A 159 -7.06 1.89 11.85
C GLU A 159 -7.67 0.73 11.04
N HIS A 160 -7.16 0.47 9.84
CA HIS A 160 -7.69 -0.58 8.98
C HIS A 160 -7.57 -1.94 9.68
N PRO A 161 -8.65 -2.76 9.68
CA PRO A 161 -8.63 -4.05 10.35
C PRO A 161 -7.53 -4.96 9.79
N SER A 162 -7.07 -5.90 10.61
CA SER A 162 -6.25 -7.01 10.13
C SER A 162 -7.03 -7.86 9.13
N PHE A 163 -6.34 -8.66 8.30
CA PHE A 163 -7.04 -9.53 7.35
C PHE A 163 -8.01 -10.50 8.03
N GLY A 164 -7.63 -11.12 9.15
CA GLY A 164 -8.53 -12.01 9.89
C GLY A 164 -9.76 -11.29 10.44
N SER A 165 -9.57 -10.09 11.00
CA SER A 165 -10.69 -9.25 11.45
C SER A 165 -11.59 -8.84 10.29
N PHE A 166 -11.00 -8.50 9.13
CA PHE A 166 -11.74 -8.17 7.92
C PHE A 166 -12.57 -9.36 7.43
N VAL A 167 -12.02 -10.58 7.44
CA VAL A 167 -12.78 -11.81 7.11
C VAL A 167 -13.99 -11.96 8.02
N ALA A 168 -13.83 -11.75 9.33
CA ALA A 168 -14.94 -11.82 10.29
C ALA A 168 -16.02 -10.75 10.04
N MET A 169 -15.63 -9.55 9.61
CA MET A 169 -16.53 -8.45 9.24
C MET A 169 -17.28 -8.69 7.92
N MET A 170 -16.70 -9.52 7.04
CA MET A 170 -17.27 -9.85 5.73
C MET A 170 -18.35 -10.93 5.80
N SER A 171 -18.76 -11.39 6.98
CA SER A 171 -19.73 -12.48 7.16
C SER A 171 -21.05 -12.28 6.42
N ASN A 172 -21.52 -11.03 6.32
CA ASN A 172 -22.74 -10.68 5.61
C ASN A 172 -22.59 -10.77 4.08
N HIS A 173 -21.35 -10.77 3.58
CA HIS A 173 -20.99 -10.87 2.16
C HIS A 173 -20.69 -12.30 1.72
N TYR A 174 -20.86 -13.29 2.61
CA TYR A 174 -20.59 -14.70 2.32
C TYR A 174 -21.64 -15.36 1.41
N TYR A 175 -22.65 -14.63 0.92
CA TYR A 175 -23.80 -15.19 0.21
C TYR A 175 -23.43 -15.99 -1.05
N HIS A 176 -22.24 -15.76 -1.62
CA HIS A 176 -21.70 -16.51 -2.75
C HIS A 176 -21.12 -17.88 -2.41
N PHE A 177 -20.93 -18.20 -1.12
CA PHE A 177 -20.27 -19.44 -0.68
C PHE A 177 -21.27 -20.49 -0.20
N ALA A 178 -20.86 -21.76 -0.27
CA ALA A 178 -21.62 -22.88 0.30
C ALA A 178 -21.67 -22.78 1.83
N ASP A 179 -22.76 -23.25 2.45
CA ASP A 179 -23.02 -23.06 3.89
C ASP A 179 -21.99 -23.71 4.80
N ASP A 180 -21.41 -24.83 4.39
CA ASP A 180 -20.29 -25.47 5.08
C ASP A 180 -19.02 -24.61 5.06
N THR A 181 -18.71 -23.99 3.92
CA THR A 181 -17.62 -23.00 3.80
C THR A 181 -17.86 -21.80 4.70
N LYS A 182 -19.11 -21.29 4.76
CA LYS A 182 -19.47 -20.17 5.66
C LYS A 182 -19.26 -20.55 7.13
N ALA A 183 -19.73 -21.73 7.53
CA ALA A 183 -19.61 -22.22 8.89
C ALA A 183 -18.14 -22.39 9.29
N GLU A 184 -17.30 -22.92 8.40
CA GLU A 184 -15.88 -23.11 8.67
C GLU A 184 -15.12 -21.77 8.75
N LEU A 185 -15.45 -20.80 7.89
CA LEU A 185 -14.90 -19.43 7.99
C LEU A 185 -15.30 -18.77 9.31
N ALA A 186 -16.58 -18.84 9.69
CA ALA A 186 -17.07 -18.31 10.97
C ALA A 186 -16.40 -18.99 12.17
N ARG A 187 -16.14 -20.31 12.10
CA ARG A 187 -15.41 -21.06 13.13
C ARG A 187 -13.96 -20.59 13.24
N ARG A 188 -13.28 -20.30 12.12
CA ARG A 188 -11.86 -19.90 12.08
C ARG A 188 -11.63 -18.45 12.50
N PHE A 189 -12.50 -17.53 12.08
CA PHE A 189 -12.27 -16.09 12.21
C PHE A 189 -13.28 -15.37 13.11
N GLY A 190 -14.37 -16.02 13.48
CA GLY A 190 -15.50 -15.39 14.15
C GLY A 190 -16.42 -14.65 13.18
N VAL A 191 -17.37 -13.90 13.74
CA VAL A 191 -18.39 -13.13 13.01
C VAL A 191 -18.52 -11.76 13.65
N ILE A 192 -18.44 -10.70 12.83
CA ILE A 192 -18.61 -9.31 13.26
C ILE A 192 -19.64 -8.65 12.35
N HIS A 193 -20.79 -8.25 12.89
CA HIS A 193 -21.87 -7.65 12.11
C HIS A 193 -21.78 -6.12 12.08
N GLY A 194 -22.21 -5.51 10.97
CA GLY A 194 -22.44 -4.05 10.87
C GLY A 194 -21.23 -3.20 10.49
N GLU A 195 -20.03 -3.77 10.47
CA GLU A 195 -18.79 -3.03 10.15
C GLU A 195 -18.63 -2.72 8.66
N ILE A 196 -19.09 -3.62 7.78
CA ILE A 196 -19.09 -3.43 6.34
C ILE A 196 -20.53 -3.65 5.86
N GLY A 197 -21.19 -2.58 5.44
CA GLY A 197 -22.57 -2.64 4.95
C GLY A 197 -22.71 -3.57 3.74
N GLU A 198 -23.91 -4.12 3.52
CA GLU A 198 -24.18 -5.11 2.46
C GLU A 198 -23.88 -4.62 1.04
N GLU A 199 -23.91 -3.30 0.81
CA GLU A 199 -23.58 -2.69 -0.48
C GLU A 199 -22.16 -2.08 -0.53
N ARG A 200 -21.39 -2.21 0.56
CA ARG A 200 -20.05 -1.60 0.66
C ARG A 200 -18.99 -2.68 0.53
N ALA A 201 -17.98 -2.40 -0.29
CA ALA A 201 -16.80 -3.25 -0.47
C ALA A 201 -15.56 -2.71 0.28
N TYR A 202 -15.70 -1.60 1.02
CA TYR A 202 -14.60 -0.92 1.71
C TYR A 202 -14.93 -0.77 3.18
N TRP A 203 -13.97 -1.11 4.03
CA TRP A 203 -14.04 -0.77 5.45
C TRP A 203 -13.66 0.71 5.65
N ARG A 204 -14.32 1.35 6.61
CA ARG A 204 -14.01 2.70 7.09
C ARG A 204 -14.16 2.74 8.61
N PRO A 205 -13.37 3.58 9.32
CA PRO A 205 -13.58 3.80 10.74
C PRO A 205 -14.98 4.37 10.97
N GLN A 206 -15.70 3.76 11.91
CA GLN A 206 -16.98 4.27 12.40
C GLN A 206 -16.67 5.50 13.27
N ARG A 207 -17.26 6.66 12.92
CA ARG A 207 -17.12 7.91 13.68
C ARG A 207 -18.23 8.06 14.71
#